data_AF-A0A3A8KZM7-F1
#
_entry.id   AF-A0A3A8KZM7-F1
#
_cell.length_a   1.000
_cell.length_b   1.000
_cell.length_c   1.000
_cell.angle_alpha   90.00
_cell.angle_beta   90.00
_cell.angle_gamma   90.00
#
_symmetry.space_group_name_H-M   'P 1'
#
loop_
_entity.id
_entity.type
_entity.pdbx_description
1 polymer ?
#
loop_
_entity_poly.entity_id
_entity_poly.type
_entity_poly.pdbx_seq_one_letter_code
_entity_poly.pdbx_strand_id
1 'polypeptide(L)'
;MAVLGTVGERFQEGTPEDEALRIAAVALLYIRDREQLEDYREYFRRFFVPATESVVAVRSFPTSEEADVWLAQGQGNEGDLVRIAGKGFRIIRERKGSGRMFLRTPLPDEMAQVDEP
;
A
#
# COMPACT_ATOMS: atom_id res chain seq x y z
N MET A 1 14.95 19.13 2.00
CA MET A 1 15.93 19.88 1.18
C MET A 1 17.34 19.31 1.30
N ALA A 2 17.86 19.04 2.50
CA ALA A 2 19.24 18.56 2.70
C ALA A 2 19.63 17.34 1.83
N VAL A 3 18.82 16.28 1.81
CA VAL A 3 19.16 15.04 1.09
C VAL A 3 19.28 15.22 -0.42
N LEU A 4 18.37 15.99 -1.06
CA LEU A 4 18.43 16.26 -2.49
C LEU A 4 19.61 17.18 -2.84
N GLY A 5 19.91 18.15 -1.98
CA GLY A 5 21.11 18.99 -2.13
C GLY A 5 22.40 18.17 -2.12
N THR A 6 22.53 17.23 -1.18
CA THR A 6 23.69 16.33 -1.10
C THR A 6 23.81 15.35 -2.28
N VAL A 7 22.68 14.99 -2.92
CA VAL A 7 22.71 14.20 -4.16
C VAL A 7 23.12 15.09 -5.34
N GLY A 8 22.67 16.34 -5.38
CA GLY A 8 23.04 17.34 -6.39
C GLY A 8 24.54 17.64 -6.43
N GLU A 9 25.21 17.62 -5.28
CA GLU A 9 26.68 17.80 -5.19
C GLU A 9 27.48 16.76 -6.00
N ARG A 10 26.87 15.66 -6.42
CA ARG A 10 27.51 14.62 -7.26
C ARG A 10 27.45 14.92 -8.76
N PHE A 11 26.64 15.90 -9.16
CA PHE A 11 26.46 16.29 -10.55
C PHE A 11 27.04 17.69 -10.75
N GLN A 12 27.68 17.89 -11.90
CA GLN A 12 28.25 19.19 -12.22
C GLN A 12 27.13 20.20 -12.48
N GLU A 13 27.28 21.42 -11.97
CA GLU A 13 26.29 22.48 -12.14
C GLU A 13 26.03 22.73 -13.63
N GLY A 14 24.74 22.79 -14.01
CA GLY A 14 24.32 22.99 -15.39
C GLY A 14 24.27 21.72 -16.25
N THR A 15 24.53 20.53 -15.70
CA THR A 15 24.19 19.28 -16.42
C THR A 15 22.69 19.02 -16.38
N PRO A 16 22.15 18.19 -17.30
CA PRO A 16 20.74 17.80 -17.28
C PRO A 16 20.31 17.17 -15.96
N GLU A 17 21.19 16.42 -15.29
CA GLU A 17 20.94 15.79 -14.00
C GLU A 17 20.82 16.81 -12.86
N ASP A 18 21.71 17.82 -12.83
CA ASP A 18 21.62 18.94 -11.89
C ASP A 18 20.31 19.73 -12.09
N GLU A 19 19.96 20.02 -13.34
CA GLU A 19 18.71 20.70 -13.67
C GLU A 19 17.48 19.89 -13.25
N ALA A 20 17.46 18.58 -13.52
CA ALA A 20 16.38 17.69 -13.10
C ALA A 20 16.23 17.66 -11.57
N LEU A 21 17.33 17.64 -10.81
CA LEU A 21 17.31 17.68 -9.34
C LEU A 21 16.80 19.03 -8.82
N ARG A 22 17.21 20.15 -9.43
CA ARG A 22 16.69 21.49 -9.08
C ARG A 22 15.18 21.58 -9.34
N ILE A 23 14.71 21.10 -10.48
CA ILE A 23 13.27 21.06 -10.81
C ILE A 23 12.52 20.21 -9.79
N ALA A 24 13.01 19.02 -9.45
CA ALA A 24 12.39 18.15 -8.47
C ALA A 24 12.32 18.80 -7.07
N ALA A 25 13.39 19.49 -6.64
CA ALA A 25 13.42 20.21 -5.37
C ALA A 25 12.38 21.34 -5.33
N VAL A 26 12.25 22.13 -6.39
CA VAL A 26 11.25 23.21 -6.48
C VAL A 26 9.82 22.65 -6.51
N ALA A 27 9.58 21.55 -7.21
CA ALA A 27 8.27 20.88 -7.23
C ALA A 27 7.84 20.43 -5.81
N LEU A 28 8.77 19.89 -5.02
CA LEU A 28 8.49 19.50 -3.62
C LEU A 28 8.17 20.70 -2.73
N LEU A 29 8.82 21.85 -2.94
CA LEU A 29 8.49 23.09 -2.23
C LEU A 29 7.08 23.56 -2.58
N TYR A 30 6.73 23.56 -3.87
CA TYR A 30 5.40 23.95 -4.34
C TYR A 30 4.30 23.10 -3.72
N ILE A 31 4.47 21.78 -3.67
CA ILE A 31 3.52 20.85 -3.03
C ILE A 31 3.37 21.16 -1.54
N ARG A 32 4.49 21.45 -0.85
CA ARG A 32 4.49 21.82 0.57
C ARG A 32 3.75 23.13 0.81
N ASP A 33 4.03 24.16 0.02
CA ASP A 33 3.43 25.50 0.18
C ASP A 33 1.92 25.49 -0.13
N ARG A 34 1.46 24.51 -0.91
CA ARG A 34 0.04 24.26 -1.21
C ARG A 34 -0.65 23.33 -0.20
N GLU A 35 0.08 22.85 0.82
CA GLU A 35 -0.41 21.88 1.81
C GLU A 35 -0.87 20.52 1.19
N GLN A 36 -0.38 20.17 0.00
CA GLN A 36 -0.79 18.95 -0.73
C GLN A 36 0.13 17.74 -0.47
N LEU A 37 0.84 17.74 0.65
CA LEU A 37 1.82 16.69 0.96
C LEU A 37 1.19 15.31 1.14
N GLU A 38 -0.02 15.23 1.72
CA GLU A 38 -0.71 13.95 1.89
C GLU A 38 -1.19 13.37 0.56
N ASP A 39 -1.77 14.21 -0.31
CA ASP A 39 -2.17 13.80 -1.67
C ASP A 39 -0.96 13.30 -2.48
N TYR A 40 0.17 14.01 -2.38
CA TYR A 40 1.42 13.58 -3.02
C TYR A 40 1.92 12.26 -2.44
N ARG A 41 1.85 12.04 -1.13
CA ARG A 41 2.24 10.77 -0.50
C ARG A 41 1.35 9.62 -0.96
N GLU A 42 0.04 9.85 -1.06
CA GLU A 42 -0.90 8.85 -1.55
C GLU A 42 -0.62 8.53 -3.02
N TYR A 43 -0.42 9.55 -3.85
CA TYR A 43 -0.03 9.39 -5.25
C TYR A 43 1.29 8.62 -5.36
N PHE A 44 2.32 9.02 -4.63
CA PHE A 44 3.63 8.36 -4.62
C PHE A 44 3.51 6.88 -4.21
N ARG A 45 2.69 6.56 -3.20
CA ARG A 45 2.41 5.19 -2.80
C ARG A 45 1.81 4.36 -3.93
N ARG A 46 0.90 4.92 -4.73
CA ARG A 46 0.29 4.21 -5.87
C ARG A 46 1.30 3.82 -6.96
N PHE A 47 2.40 4.55 -7.10
CA PHE A 47 3.40 4.33 -8.17
C PHE A 47 4.63 3.55 -7.70
N PHE A 48 5.07 3.77 -6.46
CA PHE A 48 6.36 3.28 -5.98
C PHE A 48 6.28 2.29 -4.83
N VAL A 49 5.12 2.09 -4.20
CA VAL A 49 4.89 0.92 -3.36
C VAL A 49 4.52 -0.20 -4.33
N PRO A 50 5.37 -1.23 -4.50
CA PRO A 50 4.99 -2.38 -5.30
C PRO A 50 3.67 -2.92 -4.77
N ALA A 51 2.79 -3.40 -5.64
CA ALA A 51 1.48 -3.94 -5.27
C ALA A 51 1.56 -4.97 -4.10
N THR A 52 2.74 -5.50 -3.82
CA THR A 52 3.03 -6.38 -2.70
C THR A 52 2.89 -5.77 -1.31
N GLU A 53 3.29 -4.51 -1.11
CA GLU A 53 3.19 -3.82 0.20
C GLU A 53 1.87 -3.05 0.37
N SER A 54 1.12 -2.85 -0.72
CA SER A 54 -0.14 -2.09 -0.72
C SER A 54 -1.36 -2.87 -0.22
N VAL A 55 -1.24 -4.18 -0.04
CA VAL A 55 -2.32 -5.06 0.43
C VAL A 55 -2.21 -5.22 1.94
N VAL A 56 -2.47 -4.14 2.67
CA VAL A 56 -2.53 -4.20 4.13
C VAL A 56 -3.83 -4.86 4.52
N ALA A 57 -3.74 -6.04 5.14
CA ALA A 57 -4.91 -6.66 5.76
C ALA A 57 -5.47 -5.72 6.84
N VAL A 58 -6.73 -5.35 6.73
CA VAL A 58 -7.46 -4.49 7.68
C VAL A 58 -7.45 -5.11 9.08
N ARG A 59 -7.35 -6.45 9.15
CA ARG A 59 -7.19 -7.19 10.39
C ARG A 59 -6.50 -8.53 10.16
N SER A 60 -5.74 -8.99 11.16
CA SER A 60 -5.14 -10.31 11.20
C SER A 60 -5.75 -11.14 12.32
N PHE A 61 -6.15 -12.36 12.01
CA PHE A 61 -6.74 -13.34 12.92
C PHE A 61 -5.85 -14.59 12.99
N PRO A 62 -5.60 -15.15 14.18
CA PRO A 62 -4.88 -16.40 14.34
C PRO A 62 -5.69 -17.62 13.87
N THR A 63 -7.02 -17.58 13.95
CA THR A 63 -7.93 -18.69 13.61
C THR A 63 -9.09 -18.23 12.72
N SER A 64 -9.68 -19.16 11.95
CA SER A 64 -10.88 -18.87 11.14
C SER A 64 -12.08 -18.53 12.01
N GLU A 65 -12.23 -19.21 13.15
CA GLU A 65 -13.34 -19.01 14.08
C GLU A 65 -13.40 -17.57 14.62
N GLU A 66 -12.24 -16.98 14.96
CA GLU A 66 -12.18 -15.57 15.38
C GLU A 66 -12.55 -14.61 14.26
N ALA A 67 -12.14 -14.91 13.02
CA ALA A 67 -12.48 -14.11 11.85
C ALA A 67 -13.98 -14.19 11.52
N ASP A 68 -14.59 -15.37 11.67
CA ASP A 68 -16.01 -15.60 11.43
C ASP A 68 -16.87 -14.88 12.48
N VAL A 69 -16.47 -14.91 13.76
CA VAL A 69 -17.15 -14.14 14.82
C VAL A 69 -17.07 -12.64 14.54
N TRP A 70 -15.89 -12.15 14.13
CA TRP A 70 -15.69 -10.74 13.77
C TRP A 70 -16.54 -10.32 12.56
N LEU A 71 -16.66 -11.18 11.56
CA LEU A 71 -17.49 -10.92 10.38
C LEU A 71 -18.98 -10.96 10.73
N ALA A 72 -19.40 -11.88 11.60
CA ALA A 72 -20.77 -11.98 12.11
C ALA A 72 -21.18 -10.76 12.96
N GLN A 73 -20.23 -10.09 13.61
CA GLN A 73 -20.43 -8.80 14.30
C GLN A 73 -20.60 -7.62 13.33
N GLY A 74 -20.51 -7.84 12.02
CA GLY A 74 -20.71 -6.83 10.98
C GLY A 74 -19.53 -5.88 10.79
N GLN A 75 -18.37 -6.18 11.40
CA GLN A 75 -17.22 -5.27 11.47
C GLN A 75 -16.35 -5.22 10.21
N GLY A 76 -16.56 -6.11 9.23
CA GLY A 76 -15.78 -6.14 7.99
C GLY A 76 -16.58 -5.69 6.76
N ASN A 77 -16.03 -4.76 5.97
CA ASN A 77 -16.68 -4.25 4.76
C ASN A 77 -16.38 -5.12 3.54
N GLU A 78 -17.28 -5.08 2.57
CA GLU A 78 -17.04 -5.73 1.27
C GLU A 78 -15.81 -5.11 0.59
N GLY A 79 -14.89 -5.97 0.14
CA GLY A 79 -13.61 -5.57 -0.45
C GLY A 79 -12.45 -5.53 0.52
N ASP A 80 -12.69 -5.55 1.85
CA ASP A 80 -11.62 -5.59 2.85
C ASP A 80 -10.81 -6.88 2.72
N LEU A 81 -9.50 -6.75 2.90
CA LEU A 81 -8.58 -7.88 2.99
C LEU A 81 -8.30 -8.19 4.46
N VAL A 82 -8.34 -9.46 4.82
CA VAL A 82 -7.99 -9.95 6.16
C VAL A 82 -6.95 -11.06 6.04
N ARG A 83 -6.10 -11.18 7.06
CA ARG A 83 -5.15 -12.27 7.19
C ARG A 83 -5.72 -13.26 8.22
N ILE A 84 -5.91 -14.52 7.87
CA ILE A 84 -6.43 -15.56 8.76
C ILE A 84 -5.44 -16.72 8.76
N ALA A 85 -4.90 -17.06 9.92
CA ALA A 85 -3.92 -18.14 10.07
C ALA A 85 -2.74 -18.03 9.07
N GLY A 86 -2.24 -16.81 8.87
CA GLY A 86 -1.15 -16.50 7.94
C GLY A 86 -1.55 -16.41 6.46
N LYS A 87 -2.82 -16.67 6.11
CA LYS A 87 -3.32 -16.65 4.74
C LYS A 87 -4.21 -15.46 4.42
N GLY A 88 -4.17 -15.01 3.17
CA GLY A 88 -4.99 -13.92 2.66
C GLY A 88 -6.43 -14.29 2.30
N PHE A 89 -7.37 -13.46 2.76
CA PHE A 89 -8.78 -13.55 2.39
C PHE A 89 -9.37 -12.17 2.12
N ARG A 90 -10.32 -12.10 1.20
CA ARG A 90 -11.10 -10.90 0.89
C ARG A 90 -12.55 -11.11 1.30
N ILE A 91 -13.17 -10.11 1.91
CA ILE A 91 -14.59 -10.13 2.26
C ILE A 91 -15.41 -9.86 1.00
N ILE A 92 -16.29 -10.79 0.64
CA ILE A 92 -17.24 -10.64 -0.46
C ILE A 92 -18.67 -10.85 0.05
N ARG A 93 -19.66 -10.27 -0.66
CA ARG A 93 -21.06 -10.65 -0.42
C ARG A 93 -21.32 -12.06 -0.94
N GLU A 94 -22.06 -12.82 -0.15
CA GLU A 94 -22.54 -14.12 -0.57
C GLU A 94 -23.51 -13.97 -1.76
N ARG A 95 -23.31 -14.74 -2.83
CA ARG A 95 -24.12 -14.63 -4.05
C ARG A 95 -25.56 -15.11 -3.88
N LYS A 96 -25.85 -15.91 -2.85
CA LYS A 96 -27.14 -16.56 -2.60
C LYS A 96 -27.77 -16.22 -1.23
N GLY A 97 -27.20 -15.28 -0.49
CA GLY A 97 -27.67 -14.88 0.84
C GLY A 97 -27.36 -13.42 1.16
N SER A 98 -27.87 -12.93 2.29
CA SER A 98 -27.52 -11.62 2.86
C SER A 98 -26.22 -11.66 3.68
N GLY A 99 -25.50 -12.78 3.67
CA GLY A 99 -24.26 -13.00 4.40
C GLY A 99 -23.03 -12.40 3.72
N ARG A 100 -21.97 -12.24 4.51
CA ARG A 100 -20.61 -11.94 4.02
C ARG A 100 -19.79 -13.21 4.16
N MET A 101 -18.88 -13.48 3.22
CA MET A 101 -18.00 -14.64 3.25
C MET A 101 -16.56 -14.27 2.91
N PHE A 102 -15.62 -15.09 3.36
CA PHE A 102 -14.21 -14.96 3.03
C PHE A 102 -13.88 -15.68 1.72
N LEU A 103 -13.38 -14.93 0.74
CA LEU A 103 -12.83 -15.47 -0.51
C LEU A 103 -11.32 -15.54 -0.39
N ARG A 104 -10.74 -16.72 -0.56
CA ARG A 104 -9.28 -16.89 -0.54
C ARG A 104 -8.63 -16.04 -1.63
N THR A 105 -7.83 -15.08 -1.21
CA THR A 105 -7.10 -14.15 -2.09
C THR A 105 -5.69 -14.08 -1.52
N PRO A 106 -4.73 -14.85 -2.06
CA PRO A 106 -3.38 -14.92 -1.49
C PRO A 106 -2.81 -13.51 -1.38
N LEU A 107 -2.23 -13.22 -0.21
CA LEU A 107 -1.53 -11.96 -0.03
C LEU A 107 -0.25 -11.98 -0.87
N PRO A 108 0.23 -10.83 -1.33
CA PRO A 108 1.46 -10.79 -2.12
C PRO A 108 2.68 -11.36 -1.38
N ASP A 109 2.74 -11.21 -0.05
CA ASP A 109 3.75 -11.86 0.80
C ASP A 109 3.74 -13.39 0.68
N GLU A 110 2.57 -14.00 0.48
CA GLU A 110 2.43 -15.45 0.26
C GLU A 110 2.84 -15.86 -1.15
N MET A 111 2.78 -14.95 -2.12
CA MET A 111 3.22 -15.21 -3.49
C MET A 111 4.74 -15.12 -3.62
N ALA A 112 5.39 -14.21 -2.90
CA ALA A 112 6.84 -14.06 -2.89
C ALA A 112 7.58 -15.27 -2.28
N GLN A 113 6.96 -16.00 -1.35
CA GLN A 113 7.52 -17.22 -0.75
C GLN A 113 7.43 -18.47 -1.63
N VAL A 114 6.64 -18.46 -2.70
CA VAL A 114 6.47 -19.62 -3.59
C VAL A 114 7.54 -19.65 -4.70
N ASP A 115 8.28 -18.56 -4.88
CA ASP A 115 9.32 -18.39 -5.92
C ASP A 115 10.76 -18.67 -5.45
N GLU A 116 10.97 -19.17 -4.22
CA GLU A 116 12.29 -19.70 -3.79
C GLU A 116 12.39 -21.22 -4.05
N PRO A 117 13.22 -21.68 -5.02
CA PRO A 117 13.49 -23.09 -5.27
C PRO A 117 14.53 -23.71 -4.32
#